data_AF-A0A946HNW5-F1
#
_entry.id   AF-A0A946HNW5-F1
#
_cell.length_a   1.000
_cell.length_b   1.000
_cell.length_c   1.000
_cell.angle_alpha   90.00
_cell.angle_beta   90.00
_cell.angle_gamma   90.00
#
_symmetry.space_group_name_H-M   'P 1'
#
loop_
_entity.id
_entity.type
_entity.pdbx_description
1 polymer ?
#
loop_
_entity_poly.entity_id
_entity_poly.type
_entity_poly.pdbx_seq_one_letter_code
_entity_poly.pdbx_strand_id
1 'polypeptide(L)' 'MATITVYTKNLCSFCSAAKQLLKNKNFDYKEVNMEGNQALM' A
#
# COMPACT_ATOMS: atom_id res chain seq x y z
N MET A 1 -14.26 2.43 12.83
CA MET A 1 -13.06 1.62 12.52
C MET A 1 -12.50 2.15 11.21
N ALA A 2 -11.25 2.63 11.19
CA ALA A 2 -10.66 3.22 9.99
C ALA A 2 -10.04 2.10 9.13
N THR A 3 -10.51 1.96 7.89
CA THR A 3 -9.95 1.00 6.93
C THR A 3 -8.77 1.65 6.22
N ILE A 4 -7.56 1.19 6.51
CA ILE A 4 -6.34 1.72 5.89
C ILE A 4 -6.13 0.99 4.57
N THR A 5 -6.14 1.71 3.45
CA THR A 5 -5.84 1.13 2.13
C THR A 5 -4.52 1.71 1.62
N VAL A 6 -3.53 0.85 1.46
CA VAL A 6 -2.19 1.19 1.00
C VAL A 6 -2.10 0.91 -0.48
N TYR A 7 -2.04 1.97 -1.26
CA TYR A 7 -1.86 1.87 -2.70
C TYR A 7 -0.37 1.84 -3.04
N THR A 8 0.08 0.80 -3.73
CA THR A 8 1.49 0.57 -4.05
C THR A 8 1.77 0.54 -5.55
N LYS A 9 3.02 0.87 -5.93
CA LYS A 9 3.58 0.77 -7.30
C LYS A 9 5.01 0.14 -7.26
N ASN A 10 5.53 -0.47 -8.35
CA ASN A 10 6.74 -1.34 -8.39
C ASN A 10 7.91 -0.41 -8.27
N LEU A 11 7.84 0.68 -9.03
CA LEU A 11 8.81 1.75 -9.03
C LEU A 11 8.55 2.70 -7.86
N CYS A 12 8.28 2.16 -6.67
CA CYS A 12 8.10 2.97 -5.48
C CYS A 12 8.81 2.35 -4.26
N SER A 13 10.06 2.76 -4.06
CA SER A 13 10.86 2.42 -2.89
C SER A 13 10.18 2.84 -1.57
N PHE A 14 9.36 3.90 -1.60
CA PHE A 14 8.62 4.40 -0.44
C PHE A 14 7.43 3.51 -0.05
N CYS A 15 6.83 2.78 -1.00
CA CYS A 15 5.72 1.86 -0.70
C CYS A 15 6.18 0.71 0.20
N SER A 16 7.37 0.16 -0.02
CA SER A 16 7.95 -0.88 0.85
C SER A 16 8.13 -0.39 2.29
N ALA A 17 8.59 0.85 2.47
CA ALA A 17 8.72 1.47 3.79
C ALA A 17 7.36 1.69 4.47
N ALA A 18 6.35 2.16 3.73
CA ALA A 18 5.00 2.37 4.25
C ALA A 18 4.35 1.05 4.72
N LYS A 19 4.50 -0.02 3.94
CA LYS A 19 4.02 -1.37 4.32
C LYS A 19 4.70 -1.88 5.59
N GLN A 20 6.02 -1.71 5.67
CA GLN A 20 6.78 -2.15 6.84
C GLN A 20 6.39 -1.37 8.10
N LEU A 21 6.13 -0.06 7.98
CA LEU A 21 5.64 0.75 9.09
C LEU A 21 4.27 0.29 9.60
N LEU A 22 3.33 0.02 8.69
CA LEU A 22 1.98 -0.43 9.05
C LEU A 22 1.98 -1.83 9.66
N LYS A 23 2.82 -2.73 9.12
CA LYS A 23 3.05 -4.07 9.68
C LYS A 23 3.67 -3.99 11.08
N ASN A 24 4.67 -3.13 11.28
CA ASN A 24 5.30 -2.91 12.59
C ASN A 24 4.33 -2.34 13.62
N LYS A 25 3.37 -1.52 13.18
CA LYS A 25 2.33 -0.98 14.06
C LYS A 25 1.12 -1.92 14.22
N ASN A 26 1.17 -3.11 13.65
CA ASN A 26 0.10 -4.12 13.72
C ASN A 26 -1.28 -3.58 13.31
N PHE A 27 -1.30 -2.65 12.35
CA PHE A 27 -2.55 -2.14 11.80
C PHE A 27 -3.06 -3.07 10.71
N ASP A 28 -4.38 -3.29 10.68
CA ASP A 28 -5.05 -3.92 9.54
C ASP A 28 -5.04 -2.94 8.37
N TYR A 29 -4.36 -3.30 7.29
CA TYR A 29 -4.31 -2.50 6.07
C TYR A 29 -4.50 -3.37 4.84
N LYS A 30 -5.24 -2.85 3.86
CA LYS A 30 -5.40 -3.46 2.54
C LYS A 30 -4.31 -2.96 1.61
N GLU A 31 -3.46 -3.86 1.13
CA GLU A 31 -2.52 -3.53 0.06
C GLU A 31 -3.24 -3.63 -1.30
N VAL A 32 -3.21 -2.55 -2.08
CA VAL A 32 -3.73 -2.49 -3.44
C VAL A 32 -2.59 -2.07 -4.36
N ASN A 33 -2.04 -3.03 -5.10
CA ASN A 33 -1.06 -2.74 -6.12
C ASN A 33 -1.78 -2.08 -7.32
N MET A 34 -1.43 -0.83 -7.61
CA MET A 34 -2.03 -0.04 -8.71
C MET A 34 -1.31 -0.26 -10.04
N GLU A 35 -0.31 -1.14 -10.10
CA GLU A 35 0.44 -1.39 -11.32
C GLU A 35 -0.25 -2.40 -12.20
N GLY A 36 -0.31 -2.07 -13.47
CA GLY A 36 -1.04 -2.85 -14.45
C GLY A 36 -2.55 -2.55 -14.46
N ASN A 37 -3.06 -1.73 -13.53
CA ASN A 37 -4.44 -1.27 -13.62
C ASN A 37 -4.52 0.09 -14.32
N GLN A 38 -4.65 0.05 -15.65
CA GLN A 38 -4.87 1.21 -16.52
C GLN A 38 -6.14 2.00 -16.18
N ALA A 39 -7.04 1.48 -15.33
CA ALA A 39 -8.20 2.22 -14.82
C ALA A 39 -7.88 3.20 -13.67
N LEU A 40 -6.66 3.16 -13.10
CA LEU A 40 -6.17 4.10 -12.09
C LEU A 40 -5.05 5.01 -12.63
N MET A 41 -4.78 4.97 -13.94
CA MET A 41 -3.96 5.96 -14.64
C MET A 41 -4.74 7.25 -14.91
#